data_AF-X0QCK1-F1
#
_entry.id   AF-X0QCK1-F1
#
_cell.length_a   1.000
_cell.length_b   1.000
_cell.length_c   1.000
_cell.angle_alpha   90.00
_cell.angle_beta   90.00
_cell.angle_gamma   90.00
#
_symmetry.space_group_name_H-M   'P 1'
#
loop_
_entity.id
_entity.type
_entity.pdbx_description
1 polymer ?
#
loop_
_entity_poly.entity_id
_entity_poly.type
_entity_poly.pdbx_seq_one_letter_code
_entity_poly.pdbx_strand_id
1 'polypeptide(L)'
;MHYVDESVDGNKVPWNVDLVNNNEGVLLYKWGSSYGNGYAIFFKNPTLELSFSEQGTLIFIEVGEGYQGEIFDGGIKMGSRIGDIDHALVLDDTEDAHYLADDKGQFIDGIFFFAGGEEVIDNPDATIGVVRVYNYNFK
;
A
#
# COMPACT_ATOMS: atom_id res chain seq x y z
N MET A 1 -1.53 -4.82 -10.12
CA MET A 1 -2.92 -4.67 -10.63
C MET A 1 -3.53 -6.01 -11.11
N HIS A 2 -3.39 -7.11 -10.38
CA HIS A 2 -3.93 -8.42 -10.80
C HIS A 2 -5.35 -8.73 -10.27
N TYR A 3 -6.02 -7.77 -9.61
CA TYR A 3 -7.26 -8.02 -8.85
C TYR A 3 -8.42 -7.05 -9.13
N VAL A 4 -8.36 -6.31 -10.22
CA VAL A 4 -9.43 -5.38 -10.60
C VAL A 4 -10.52 -6.12 -11.39
N ASP A 5 -11.71 -6.26 -10.82
CA ASP A 5 -12.86 -6.88 -11.50
C ASP A 5 -13.53 -5.91 -12.50
N GLU A 6 -13.67 -4.63 -12.15
CA GLU A 6 -14.28 -3.63 -13.04
C GLU A 6 -13.73 -2.22 -12.75
N SER A 7 -13.40 -1.47 -13.80
CA SER A 7 -13.18 -0.03 -13.71
C SER A 7 -14.52 0.68 -13.74
N VAL A 8 -14.85 1.40 -12.69
CA VAL A 8 -16.13 2.10 -12.57
C VAL A 8 -15.96 3.60 -12.78
N ASP A 9 -16.91 4.19 -13.52
CA ASP A 9 -17.06 5.64 -13.60
C ASP A 9 -17.57 6.14 -12.25
N GLY A 10 -16.73 6.90 -11.53
CA GLY A 10 -17.07 7.49 -10.23
C GLY A 10 -18.31 8.39 -10.27
N ASN A 11 -18.76 8.83 -11.44
CA ASN A 11 -20.01 9.59 -11.62
C ASN A 11 -21.28 8.74 -11.51
N LYS A 12 -21.19 7.40 -11.57
CA LYS A 12 -22.36 6.49 -11.62
C LYS A 12 -22.67 5.76 -10.32
N VAL A 13 -21.85 5.96 -9.28
CA VAL A 13 -22.05 5.35 -7.96
C VAL A 13 -22.27 6.50 -6.97
N PRO A 14 -23.26 6.45 -6.06
CA PRO A 14 -23.58 7.58 -5.18
C PRO A 14 -22.50 7.76 -4.10
N TRP A 15 -21.46 8.52 -4.42
CA TRP A 15 -20.42 8.98 -3.51
C TRP A 15 -20.17 10.46 -3.79
N ASN A 16 -19.90 11.25 -2.74
CA ASN A 16 -19.49 12.64 -2.90
C ASN A 16 -18.00 12.68 -3.26
N VAL A 17 -17.66 12.42 -4.52
CA VAL A 17 -16.39 12.88 -5.07
C VAL A 17 -16.59 14.36 -5.40
N ASP A 18 -15.81 15.24 -4.80
CA ASP A 18 -15.81 16.65 -5.15
C ASP A 18 -15.16 16.83 -6.53
N LEU A 19 -15.99 16.67 -7.58
CA LEU A 19 -15.64 16.70 -9.00
C LEU A 19 -15.32 18.13 -9.51
N VAL A 20 -15.29 19.13 -8.62
CA VAL A 20 -15.06 20.54 -9.00
C VAL A 20 -13.63 20.76 -9.49
N ASN A 21 -12.69 19.86 -9.17
CA ASN A 21 -11.32 19.86 -9.67
C ASN A 21 -11.12 18.67 -10.61
N ASN A 22 -10.77 18.94 -11.87
CA ASN A 22 -10.46 17.96 -12.92
C ASN A 22 -9.74 16.69 -12.39
N ASN A 23 -10.39 15.53 -12.44
CA ASN A 23 -9.90 14.26 -11.86
C ASN A 23 -9.00 13.45 -12.79
N GLU A 24 -8.26 14.11 -13.70
CA GLU A 24 -7.31 13.42 -14.57
C GLU A 24 -6.24 12.69 -13.73
N GLY A 25 -6.14 11.37 -13.91
CA GLY A 25 -5.19 10.53 -13.18
C GLY A 25 -5.74 9.84 -11.93
N VAL A 26 -7.02 10.07 -11.57
CA VAL A 26 -7.74 9.35 -10.51
C VAL A 26 -8.61 8.26 -11.13
N LEU A 27 -8.45 7.02 -10.67
CA LEU A 27 -9.22 5.85 -11.09
C LEU A 27 -9.96 5.27 -9.89
N LEU A 28 -11.21 4.86 -10.10
CA LEU A 28 -12.02 4.19 -9.08
C LEU A 28 -12.21 2.71 -9.46
N TYR A 29 -11.90 1.83 -8.51
CA TYR A 29 -12.05 0.40 -8.66
C TYR A 29 -13.03 -0.15 -7.63
N LYS A 30 -13.91 -1.05 -8.05
CA LYS A 30 -14.70 -1.86 -7.12
C LYS A 30 -14.02 -3.21 -6.96
N TRP A 31 -13.83 -3.63 -5.73
CA TRP A 31 -13.21 -4.91 -5.41
C TRP A 31 -14.29 -5.98 -5.36
N GLY A 32 -14.02 -7.13 -5.99
CA GLY A 32 -14.88 -8.30 -5.94
C GLY A 32 -14.88 -8.99 -4.58
N SER A 33 -15.77 -9.98 -4.43
CA SER A 33 -16.02 -10.70 -3.18
C SER A 33 -14.79 -11.35 -2.53
N SER A 34 -13.70 -11.56 -3.27
CA SER A 34 -12.46 -12.20 -2.81
C SER A 34 -11.66 -11.37 -1.81
N TYR A 35 -11.90 -10.06 -1.72
CA TYR A 35 -11.19 -9.13 -0.85
C TYR A 35 -12.10 -8.33 0.09
N GLY A 36 -13.34 -8.81 0.25
CA GLY A 36 -14.40 -8.04 0.88
C GLY A 36 -14.94 -7.03 -0.12
N ASN A 37 -16.25 -7.03 -0.31
CA ASN A 37 -16.88 -6.05 -1.19
C ASN A 37 -16.50 -4.64 -0.71
N GLY A 38 -15.80 -3.88 -1.54
CA GLY A 38 -15.17 -2.61 -1.18
C GLY A 38 -14.78 -1.81 -2.41
N TYR A 39 -14.07 -0.71 -2.20
CA TYR A 39 -13.69 0.23 -3.25
C TYR A 39 -12.28 0.73 -3.03
N ALA A 40 -11.53 0.96 -4.11
CA ALA A 40 -10.26 1.67 -4.05
C ALA A 40 -10.22 2.90 -4.96
N ILE A 41 -9.63 3.96 -4.43
CA ILE A 41 -9.27 5.16 -5.17
C ILE A 41 -7.78 5.06 -5.50
N PHE A 42 -7.46 5.11 -6.79
CA PHE A 42 -6.09 5.00 -7.29
C PHE A 42 -5.67 6.29 -7.99
N PHE A 43 -4.52 6.83 -7.60
CA PHE A 43 -3.85 7.93 -8.26
C PHE A 43 -2.65 7.35 -9.00
N LYS A 44 -2.51 7.71 -10.28
CA LYS A 44 -1.40 7.19 -11.09
C LYS A 44 -0.07 7.88 -10.80
N ASN A 45 -0.10 9.20 -10.56
CA ASN A 45 1.10 10.04 -10.41
C ASN A 45 0.88 11.10 -9.30
N PRO A 46 1.43 10.91 -8.09
CA PRO A 46 2.18 9.72 -7.63
C PRO A 46 1.29 8.47 -7.58
N THR A 47 1.90 7.28 -7.60
CA THR A 47 1.19 6.03 -7.35
C THR A 47 0.71 6.03 -5.90
N LEU A 48 -0.60 6.12 -5.70
CA LEU A 48 -1.25 6.07 -4.40
C LEU A 48 -2.57 5.32 -4.54
N GLU A 49 -2.83 4.37 -3.64
CA GLU A 49 -4.07 3.63 -3.57
C GLU A 49 -4.66 3.74 -2.16
N LEU A 50 -5.94 4.09 -2.10
CA LEU A 50 -6.73 4.15 -0.87
C LEU A 50 -7.86 3.14 -0.97
N SER A 51 -7.85 2.11 -0.13
CA SER A 51 -8.86 1.05 -0.14
C SER A 51 -9.81 1.17 1.04
N PHE A 52 -11.11 1.00 0.79
CA PHE A 52 -12.18 1.17 1.75
C PHE A 52 -13.12 -0.04 1.73
N SER A 53 -13.70 -0.34 2.90
CA SER A 53 -14.79 -1.32 3.01
C SER A 53 -16.07 -0.79 2.37
N GLU A 54 -17.05 -1.69 2.18
CA GLU A 54 -18.42 -1.33 1.77
C GLU A 54 -19.06 -0.24 2.65
N GLN A 55 -18.70 -0.17 3.93
CA GLN A 55 -19.19 0.83 4.89
C GLN A 55 -18.41 2.15 4.84
N GLY A 56 -17.44 2.29 3.93
CA GLY A 56 -16.64 3.49 3.74
C GLY A 56 -15.53 3.67 4.77
N THR A 57 -15.12 2.61 5.48
CA THR A 57 -14.00 2.70 6.43
C THR A 57 -12.69 2.34 5.73
N LEU A 58 -11.63 3.13 5.95
CA LEU A 58 -10.32 2.94 5.32
C LEU A 58 -9.65 1.63 5.80
N ILE A 59 -9.33 0.74 4.86
CA ILE A 59 -8.69 -0.56 5.09
C ILE A 59 -7.17 -0.43 4.97
N PHE A 60 -6.69 0.17 3.88
CA PHE A 60 -5.25 0.38 3.66
C PHE A 60 -4.96 1.61 2.80
N ILE A 61 -3.71 2.06 2.92
CA ILE A 61 -3.04 3.05 2.08
C ILE A 61 -1.84 2.35 1.46
N GLU A 62 -1.72 2.37 0.14
CA GLU A 62 -0.52 1.91 -0.57
C GLU A 62 0.09 3.08 -1.34
N VAL A 63 1.41 3.26 -1.22
CA VAL A 63 2.16 4.30 -1.92
C VAL A 63 3.30 3.66 -2.72
N GLY A 64 3.56 4.22 -3.89
CA GLY A 64 4.55 3.71 -4.83
C GLY A 64 5.32 4.82 -5.53
N GLU A 65 5.66 4.55 -6.79
CA GLU A 65 6.47 5.45 -7.63
C GLU A 65 5.93 6.90 -7.66
N GLY A 66 6.86 7.85 -7.54
CA GLY A 66 6.56 9.28 -7.60
C GLY A 66 6.15 9.91 -6.27
N TYR A 67 5.85 9.15 -5.23
CA TYR A 67 5.59 9.70 -3.89
C TYR A 67 6.87 10.30 -3.29
N GLN A 68 6.81 11.55 -2.82
CA GLN A 68 7.99 12.33 -2.37
C GLN A 68 8.10 12.51 -0.85
N GLY A 69 7.21 11.88 -0.06
CA GLY A 69 7.20 11.99 1.40
C GLY A 69 7.89 10.82 2.10
N GLU A 70 8.20 11.03 3.39
CA GLU A 70 8.37 9.92 4.33
C GLU A 70 6.99 9.35 4.66
N ILE A 71 6.94 8.04 4.87
CA ILE A 71 5.70 7.31 5.15
C ILE A 71 5.62 7.00 6.64
N PHE A 72 6.77 6.78 7.25
CA PHE A 72 6.93 6.57 8.67
C PHE A 72 8.29 7.14 9.13
N ASP A 73 8.37 7.54 10.40
CA ASP A 73 9.64 7.94 11.01
C ASP A 73 10.61 6.74 11.02
N GLY A 74 11.93 6.99 10.89
CA GLY A 74 12.94 5.91 10.87
C GLY A 74 13.44 5.50 9.47
N GLY A 75 13.33 6.40 8.48
CA GLY A 75 13.97 6.25 7.17
C GLY A 75 13.16 5.45 6.14
N ILE A 76 11.89 5.15 6.42
CA ILE A 76 11.01 4.44 5.49
C ILE A 76 10.45 5.44 4.48
N LYS A 77 11.11 5.51 3.33
CA LYS A 77 10.73 6.36 2.21
C LYS A 77 10.88 5.62 0.89
N MET A 78 10.02 5.97 -0.07
CA MET A 78 10.12 5.46 -1.44
C MET A 78 11.51 5.65 -2.05
N GLY A 79 12.06 4.58 -2.63
CA GLY A 79 13.38 4.57 -3.26
C GLY A 79 14.56 4.50 -2.29
N SER A 80 14.31 4.48 -0.97
CA SER A 80 15.37 4.28 0.04
C SER A 80 15.86 2.84 0.02
N ARG A 81 17.10 2.61 0.45
CA ARG A 81 17.67 1.27 0.62
C ARG A 81 17.05 0.61 1.84
N ILE A 82 16.72 -0.67 1.74
CA ILE A 82 16.18 -1.45 2.85
C ILE A 82 17.15 -1.55 4.02
N GLY A 83 18.47 -1.62 3.75
CA GLY A 83 19.50 -1.67 4.77
C GLY A 83 19.69 -0.38 5.59
N ASP A 84 19.06 0.72 5.17
CA ASP A 84 19.11 2.00 5.90
C ASP A 84 17.91 2.16 6.87
N ILE A 85 16.98 1.21 6.90
CA ILE A 85 15.83 1.22 7.82
C ILE A 85 16.33 0.93 9.25
N ASP A 86 16.01 1.83 10.18
CA ASP A 86 16.37 1.70 11.60
C ASP A 86 15.34 0.83 12.35
N HIS A 87 15.13 -0.39 11.85
CA HIS A 87 14.24 -1.39 12.44
C HIS A 87 14.58 -2.80 11.98
N ALA A 88 14.23 -3.81 12.77
CA ALA A 88 14.34 -5.20 12.34
C ALA A 88 13.25 -5.51 11.30
N LEU A 89 13.63 -6.28 10.28
CA LEU A 89 12.77 -6.66 9.17
C LEU A 89 12.78 -8.17 9.01
N VAL A 90 11.63 -8.71 8.62
CA VAL A 90 11.47 -10.13 8.29
C VAL A 90 10.80 -10.24 6.92
N LEU A 91 11.37 -11.08 6.05
CA LEU A 91 10.80 -11.38 4.74
C LEU A 91 9.68 -12.43 4.87
N ASP A 92 8.56 -12.17 4.23
CA ASP A 92 7.58 -13.20 3.87
C ASP A 92 7.86 -13.64 2.43
N ASP A 93 8.53 -14.79 2.28
CA ASP A 93 8.88 -15.40 1.00
C ASP A 93 7.66 -15.75 0.13
N THR A 94 6.46 -15.81 0.72
CA THR A 94 5.24 -16.14 -0.05
C THR A 94 4.65 -14.93 -0.75
N GLU A 95 4.87 -13.75 -0.17
CA GLU A 95 4.38 -12.47 -0.70
C GLU A 95 5.50 -11.63 -1.32
N ASP A 96 6.77 -11.99 -1.12
CA ASP A 96 7.97 -11.18 -1.41
C ASP A 96 7.97 -9.85 -0.63
N ALA A 97 7.34 -9.81 0.55
CA ALA A 97 7.10 -8.61 1.35
C ALA A 97 7.98 -8.57 2.61
N HIS A 98 8.51 -7.38 2.93
CA HIS A 98 9.21 -7.13 4.18
C HIS A 98 8.27 -6.49 5.20
N TYR A 99 8.22 -7.10 6.38
CA TYR A 99 7.44 -6.65 7.52
C TYR A 99 8.36 -6.07 8.59
N LEU A 100 7.89 -5.05 9.32
CA LEU A 100 8.54 -4.61 10.54
C LEU A 100 8.47 -5.74 11.59
N ALA A 101 9.52 -5.88 12.38
CA ALA A 101 9.58 -6.85 13.45
C ALA A 101 10.09 -6.24 14.75
N ASP A 102 9.57 -6.71 15.89
CA ASP A 102 10.07 -6.32 17.19
C ASP A 102 11.47 -6.89 17.48
N ASP A 103 12.07 -6.51 18.62
CA ASP A 103 13.39 -6.99 19.04
C ASP A 103 13.50 -8.53 19.20
N LYS A 104 12.38 -9.26 19.13
CA LYS A 104 12.30 -10.72 19.19
C LYS A 104 12.04 -11.35 17.82
N GLY A 105 12.01 -10.55 16.75
CA GLY A 105 11.71 -11.00 15.39
C GLY A 105 10.23 -11.31 15.17
N GLN A 106 9.32 -10.82 16.02
CA GLN A 106 7.88 -10.98 15.81
C GLN A 106 7.35 -9.88 14.90
N PHE A 107 6.52 -10.26 13.92
CA PHE A 107 5.87 -9.32 13.02
C PHE A 107 5.08 -8.26 13.78
N ILE A 108 5.30 -7.01 13.40
CA ILE A 108 4.50 -5.87 13.81
C ILE A 108 3.47 -5.63 12.70
N ASP A 109 2.22 -5.94 13.02
CA ASP A 109 1.11 -5.78 12.10
C ASP A 109 0.92 -4.32 11.65
N GLY A 110 0.47 -4.18 10.41
CA GLY A 110 -0.13 -2.94 9.91
C GLY A 110 0.76 -2.12 8.99
N ILE A 111 1.99 -2.56 8.74
CA ILE A 111 2.83 -2.01 7.67
C ILE A 111 3.74 -3.09 7.06
N PHE A 112 3.81 -3.09 5.74
CA PHE A 112 4.80 -3.86 4.98
C PHE A 112 5.28 -3.07 3.77
N PHE A 113 6.38 -3.51 3.17
CA PHE A 113 6.90 -2.92 1.96
C PHE A 113 7.56 -3.95 1.05
N PHE A 114 7.64 -3.63 -0.24
CA PHE A 114 8.27 -4.46 -1.26
C PHE A 114 9.64 -3.89 -1.63
N ALA A 115 10.69 -4.70 -1.43
CA ALA A 115 12.06 -4.33 -1.77
C ALA A 115 12.89 -5.55 -2.22
N GLY A 116 12.89 -5.85 -3.51
CA GLY A 116 13.81 -6.82 -4.11
C GLY A 116 13.49 -8.31 -3.89
N GLY A 117 12.59 -8.67 -2.96
CA GLY A 117 12.15 -10.05 -2.73
C GLY A 117 13.21 -10.96 -2.11
N GLU A 118 14.22 -10.39 -1.45
CA GLU A 118 15.34 -11.10 -0.83
C GLU A 118 15.52 -10.63 0.62
N GLU A 119 16.12 -11.46 1.46
CA GLU A 119 16.43 -11.08 2.84
C GLU A 119 17.38 -9.88 2.88
N VAL A 120 17.25 -9.03 3.90
CA VAL A 120 18.06 -7.80 4.05
C VAL A 120 19.56 -8.11 4.07
N ILE A 121 19.94 -9.25 4.66
CA ILE A 121 21.34 -9.68 4.74
C ILE A 121 21.91 -10.07 3.37
N ASP A 122 21.06 -10.56 2.46
CA ASP A 122 21.47 -11.00 1.13
C ASP A 122 21.51 -9.82 0.16
N ASN A 123 20.63 -8.84 0.33
CA ASN A 123 20.55 -7.66 -0.54
C ASN A 123 20.15 -6.38 0.21
N PRO A 124 21.07 -5.78 0.98
CA PRO A 124 20.79 -4.55 1.73
C PRO A 124 20.60 -3.32 0.83
N ASP A 125 20.99 -3.41 -0.44
CA ASP A 125 20.88 -2.34 -1.43
C ASP A 125 19.54 -2.34 -2.17
N ALA A 126 18.67 -3.33 -1.94
CA ALA A 126 17.32 -3.34 -2.49
C ALA A 126 16.58 -2.06 -2.11
N THR A 127 15.83 -1.51 -3.07
CA THR A 127 15.12 -0.24 -2.89
C THR A 127 13.64 -0.46 -2.66
N ILE A 128 13.06 0.34 -1.77
CA ILE A 128 11.64 0.30 -1.45
C ILE A 128 10.84 0.78 -2.66
N GLY A 129 10.13 -0.15 -3.30
CA GLY A 129 9.32 0.09 -4.50
C GLY A 129 7.85 0.37 -4.21
N VAL A 130 7.33 -0.15 -3.09
CA VAL A 130 5.97 0.07 -2.60
C VAL A 130 5.96 -0.04 -1.07
N VAL A 131 5.13 0.76 -0.41
CA VAL A 131 4.80 0.62 1.01
C VAL A 131 3.29 0.54 1.17
N ARG A 132 2.81 -0.38 2.00
CA ARG A 132 1.40 -0.48 2.36
C ARG A 132 1.23 -0.39 3.87
N VAL A 133 0.36 0.51 4.31
CA VAL A 133 -0.14 0.62 5.68
C VAL A 133 -1.56 0.10 5.71
N TYR A 134 -1.88 -0.83 6.59
CA TYR A 134 -3.15 -1.54 6.58
C TYR A 134 -3.65 -1.83 7.98
N ASN A 135 -4.96 -2.07 8.12
CA ASN A 135 -5.58 -2.34 9.41
C ASN A 135 -6.06 -3.80 9.50
N TYR A 136 -5.30 -4.64 10.21
CA TYR A 136 -5.64 -6.05 10.45
C TYR A 136 -6.90 -6.25 11.31
N ASN A 137 -7.37 -5.23 12.03
CA ASN A 137 -8.54 -5.33 12.93
C ASN A 137 -9.89 -5.20 12.21
N PHE A 138 -9.91 -5.14 10.88
CA PHE A 138 -11.15 -5.25 10.12
C PHE A 138 -11.68 -6.69 10.14
N LYS A 139 -12.65 -6.94 11.02
CA LYS A 139 -13.52 -8.12 10.98
C LYS A 139 -14.91 -7.73 10.53
#